data_AF-A0A3E0WR19-F1
#
_entry.id   AF-A0A3E0WR19-F1
#
_cell.length_a   1.000
_cell.length_b   1.000
_cell.length_c   1.000
_cell.angle_alpha   90.00
_cell.angle_beta   90.00
_cell.angle_gamma   90.00
#
_symmetry.space_group_name_H-M   'P 1'
#
loop_
_entity.id
_entity.type
_entity.pdbx_description
1 polymer ?
#
loop_
_entity_poly.entity_id
_entity_poly.type
_entity_poly.pdbx_seq_one_letter_code
_entity_poly.pdbx_strand_id
1 'polypeptide(L)'
;MIDIGYIIKLHRTKQNMTQEALSEGIVSLSYLSKIENQKAKANSEIIQALCNRLGIELTNIPDSNFEDKCKKWYDMLYDRFDKQEIITRYEELQNVMDKSINNQTIMFEIHKVRYYIILRDFQKALHKINELHEMADSFNSLHKYFWNKFQGNYYSLKEEHQQSLQCYKKAEKVHRSAEIEEEEIADLYYAISIQHSHLLNGLETINYAEKAMAEFQRKYNFTRCAQCHILLGISYQRIRMNDVALENYNQAMYLGKLNNEEQVIQLAYLNLGLFYFTTGNSKKSIENYELGLKTTDLDYELRLDAITHLIHSFYKSDNWQKTKVYLRLGEEALNFTQDKGYHKFYSYVIKTYTHLLNGDLKNFKIVLADEFIPYLKQKKAYNYLVFYSRLLATHLEKMGKYKEAMKYYKVANESYDKIIKL
;
A
#
# COMPACT_ATOMS: atom_id res chain seq x y z
N MET A 1 -27.56 -3.56 19.43
CA MET A 1 -28.04 -2.51 20.36
C MET A 1 -27.30 -1.25 19.98
N ILE A 2 -27.98 -0.14 19.74
CA ILE A 2 -27.36 1.11 19.28
C ILE A 2 -26.44 1.63 20.39
N ASP A 3 -25.19 1.90 20.05
CA ASP A 3 -24.17 2.46 20.94
C ASP A 3 -24.40 3.97 21.16
N ILE A 4 -25.60 4.31 21.60
CA ILE A 4 -26.18 5.65 21.54
C ILE A 4 -25.37 6.72 22.28
N GLY A 5 -24.76 6.34 23.42
CA GLY A 5 -23.94 7.25 24.21
C GLY A 5 -22.71 7.75 23.45
N TYR A 6 -22.05 6.89 22.70
CA TYR A 6 -20.91 7.30 21.88
C TYR A 6 -21.35 8.14 20.68
N ILE A 7 -22.50 7.82 20.08
CA ILE A 7 -23.02 8.64 18.97
C ILE A 7 -23.31 10.06 19.47
N ILE A 8 -23.90 10.20 20.67
CA ILE A 8 -24.06 11.49 21.34
C ILE A 8 -22.71 12.20 21.50
N LYS A 9 -21.68 11.50 21.99
CA LYS A 9 -20.32 12.04 22.11
C LYS A 9 -19.79 12.55 20.76
N LEU A 10 -19.92 11.76 19.69
CA LEU A 10 -19.46 12.10 18.34
C LEU A 10 -20.14 13.37 17.81
N HIS A 11 -21.47 13.48 17.93
CA HIS A 11 -22.19 14.68 17.52
C HIS A 11 -21.81 15.91 18.35
N ARG A 12 -21.68 15.72 19.67
CA ARG A 12 -21.24 16.78 20.58
C ARG A 12 -19.86 17.32 20.19
N THR A 13 -18.89 16.44 19.95
CA THR A 13 -17.52 16.86 19.56
C THR A 13 -17.48 17.52 18.20
N LYS A 14 -18.27 17.05 17.22
CA LYS A 14 -18.39 17.72 15.90
C LYS A 14 -18.88 19.16 16.02
N GLN A 15 -19.79 19.43 16.95
CA GLN A 15 -20.33 20.77 17.22
C GLN A 15 -19.44 21.61 18.16
N ASN A 16 -18.26 21.10 18.56
CA ASN A 16 -17.38 21.72 19.57
C ASN A 16 -18.10 22.04 20.89
N MET A 17 -19.12 21.25 21.26
CA MET A 17 -19.90 21.46 22.48
C MET A 17 -19.24 20.76 23.67
N THR A 18 -19.19 21.40 24.83
CA THR A 18 -18.64 20.80 26.04
C THR A 18 -19.65 19.85 26.71
N GLN A 19 -19.19 18.95 27.57
CA GLN A 19 -20.11 18.08 28.32
C GLN A 19 -21.00 18.92 29.26
N GLU A 20 -20.47 20.02 29.79
CA GLU A 20 -21.18 21.00 30.62
C GLU A 20 -22.39 21.52 29.86
N ALA A 21 -22.17 22.10 28.68
CA ALA A 21 -23.21 22.70 27.86
C ALA A 21 -24.28 21.69 27.41
N LEU A 22 -23.87 20.46 27.08
CA LEU A 22 -24.83 19.44 26.68
C LEU A 22 -25.66 18.95 27.88
N SER A 23 -25.04 18.75 29.04
CA SER A 23 -25.67 18.18 30.23
C SER A 23 -26.61 19.14 30.97
N GLU A 24 -26.43 20.45 30.79
CA GLU A 24 -27.10 21.50 31.56
C GLU A 24 -28.63 21.36 31.57
N GLY A 25 -29.22 21.22 32.77
CA GLY A 25 -30.67 21.06 32.92
C GLY A 25 -31.24 19.75 32.40
N ILE A 26 -30.41 18.77 32.01
CA ILE A 26 -30.83 17.41 31.62
C ILE A 26 -30.28 16.38 32.62
N VAL A 27 -28.95 16.34 32.80
CA VAL A 27 -28.26 15.35 33.65
C VAL A 27 -27.01 15.96 34.28
N SER A 28 -26.42 15.30 35.29
CA SER A 28 -25.12 15.74 35.81
C SER A 28 -23.99 15.45 34.82
N LEU A 29 -22.94 16.27 34.85
CA LEU A 29 -21.70 16.08 34.08
C LEU A 29 -21.13 14.68 34.19
N SER A 30 -21.02 14.16 35.42
CA SER A 30 -20.51 12.82 35.69
C SER A 30 -21.41 11.74 35.06
N TYR A 31 -22.73 11.95 35.06
CA TYR A 31 -23.66 11.00 34.47
C TYR A 31 -23.61 11.05 32.94
N LEU A 32 -23.54 12.24 32.31
CA LEU A 32 -23.33 12.36 30.86
C LEU A 32 -22.02 11.69 30.43
N SER A 33 -20.93 11.91 31.14
CA SER A 33 -19.65 11.25 30.85
C SER A 33 -19.75 9.72 30.95
N LYS A 34 -20.52 9.18 31.91
CA LYS A 34 -20.78 7.74 31.98
C LYS A 34 -21.64 7.24 30.82
N ILE A 35 -22.64 8.01 30.38
CA ILE A 35 -23.46 7.68 29.20
C ILE A 35 -22.57 7.64 27.95
N GLU A 36 -21.79 8.70 27.72
CA GLU A 36 -20.93 8.86 26.54
C GLU A 36 -19.88 7.75 26.40
N ASN A 37 -19.40 7.21 27.53
CA ASN A 37 -18.42 6.12 27.57
C ASN A 37 -19.06 4.73 27.79
N GLN A 38 -20.37 4.58 27.58
CA GLN A 38 -21.15 3.35 27.79
C GLN A 38 -21.05 2.72 29.20
N LYS A 39 -20.65 3.50 30.20
CA LYS A 39 -20.58 3.06 31.61
C LYS A 39 -21.92 3.19 32.33
N ALA A 40 -22.91 3.86 31.74
CA ALA A 40 -24.28 3.95 32.25
C ALA A 40 -25.29 3.92 31.10
N LYS A 41 -26.43 3.24 31.32
CA LYS A 41 -27.58 3.27 30.41
C LYS A 41 -28.54 4.36 30.88
N ALA A 42 -28.79 5.36 30.03
CA ALA A 42 -29.82 6.36 30.26
C ALA A 42 -31.19 5.86 29.78
N ASN A 43 -32.26 6.41 30.37
CA ASN A 43 -33.61 6.18 29.88
C ASN A 43 -33.85 6.94 28.56
N SER A 44 -34.93 6.58 27.85
CA SER A 44 -35.27 7.18 26.56
C SER A 44 -35.50 8.68 26.62
N GLU A 45 -36.06 9.19 27.72
CA GLU A 45 -36.33 10.62 27.91
C GLU A 45 -35.05 11.46 27.99
N ILE A 46 -34.04 11.01 28.76
CA ILE A 46 -32.74 11.69 28.85
C ILE A 46 -32.06 11.67 27.49
N ILE A 47 -32.07 10.51 26.81
CA ILE A 47 -31.47 10.38 25.48
C ILE A 47 -32.15 11.34 24.48
N GLN A 48 -33.49 11.41 24.48
CA GLN A 48 -34.23 12.32 23.61
C GLN A 48 -33.91 13.78 23.92
N ALA A 49 -33.82 14.16 25.20
CA ALA A 49 -33.47 15.52 25.60
C ALA A 49 -32.06 15.91 25.13
N LEU A 50 -31.08 15.00 25.25
CA LEU A 50 -29.72 15.21 24.75
C LEU A 50 -29.70 15.36 23.22
N CYS A 51 -30.45 14.51 22.50
CA CYS A 51 -30.56 14.59 21.05
C CYS A 51 -31.23 15.89 20.57
N ASN A 52 -32.31 16.32 21.22
CA ASN A 52 -32.97 17.59 20.92
C ASN A 52 -32.01 18.78 21.09
N ARG A 53 -31.14 18.75 22.10
CA ARG A 53 -30.13 19.81 22.29
C ARG A 53 -29.05 19.81 21.22
N LEU A 54 -28.66 18.63 20.75
CA LEU A 54 -27.74 18.48 19.63
C LEU A 54 -28.39 18.76 18.27
N GLY A 55 -29.71 18.98 18.23
CA GLY A 55 -30.47 19.19 16.99
C GLY A 55 -30.53 17.94 16.12
N ILE A 56 -30.51 16.75 16.73
CA ILE A 56 -30.51 15.46 16.01
C ILE A 56 -31.74 14.63 16.36
N GLU A 57 -32.25 13.92 15.36
CA GLU A 57 -33.39 13.03 15.49
C GLU A 57 -32.96 11.59 15.74
N LEU A 58 -33.76 10.86 16.51
CA LEU A 58 -33.53 9.45 16.82
C LEU A 58 -34.39 8.59 15.90
N THR A 59 -33.81 8.17 14.77
CA THR A 59 -34.49 7.30 13.81
C THR A 59 -34.29 5.84 14.22
N ASN A 60 -35.28 5.31 14.94
CA ASN A 60 -35.32 3.90 15.35
C ASN A 60 -35.85 2.95 14.27
N ILE A 61 -36.34 3.47 13.15
CA ILE A 61 -36.84 2.65 12.05
C ILE A 61 -35.69 2.44 11.05
N PRO A 62 -35.31 1.19 10.73
CA PRO A 62 -34.39 0.92 9.63
C PRO A 62 -35.05 1.43 8.35
N ASP A 63 -34.60 2.59 7.85
CA ASP A 63 -34.90 2.99 6.49
C ASP A 63 -34.03 2.12 5.58
N SER A 64 -34.58 1.01 5.11
CA SER A 64 -33.86 0.06 4.25
C SER A 64 -33.25 0.76 3.03
N ASN A 65 -33.90 1.82 2.54
CA ASN A 65 -33.38 2.64 1.44
C ASN A 65 -32.08 3.37 1.84
N PHE A 66 -32.00 3.86 3.07
CA PHE A 66 -30.80 4.54 3.56
C PHE A 66 -29.64 3.57 3.84
N GLU A 67 -29.92 2.41 4.43
CA GLU A 67 -28.91 1.37 4.63
C GLU A 67 -28.33 0.89 3.30
N ASP A 68 -29.18 0.69 2.29
CA ASP A 68 -28.75 0.32 0.95
C ASP A 68 -27.92 1.42 0.28
N LYS A 69 -28.24 2.70 0.49
CA LYS A 69 -27.41 3.82 0.01
C LYS A 69 -26.03 3.83 0.68
N CYS A 70 -25.97 3.56 1.98
CA CYS A 70 -24.69 3.45 2.69
C CYS A 70 -23.85 2.30 2.14
N LYS A 71 -24.43 1.11 1.99
CA LYS A 71 -23.73 -0.06 1.42
C LYS A 71 -23.22 0.22 0.00
N LYS A 72 -24.06 0.78 -0.86
CA LYS A 72 -23.65 1.21 -2.22
C LYS A 72 -22.49 2.19 -2.20
N TRP A 73 -22.45 3.11 -1.23
CA TRP A 73 -21.31 4.01 -1.08
C TRP A 73 -20.05 3.27 -0.61
N TYR A 74 -20.16 2.35 0.35
CA TYR A 74 -19.04 1.51 0.80
C TYR A 74 -18.44 0.69 -0.36
N ASP A 75 -19.29 0.11 -1.22
CA ASP A 75 -18.89 -0.67 -2.39
C ASP A 75 -18.19 0.16 -3.48
N MET A 76 -18.32 1.49 -3.43
CA MET A 76 -17.63 2.42 -4.33
C MET A 76 -16.25 2.83 -3.80
N LEU A 77 -15.86 2.45 -2.58
CA LEU A 77 -14.60 2.87 -1.96
C LEU A 77 -13.39 2.07 -2.47
N TYR A 78 -13.22 2.11 -3.80
CA TYR A 78 -12.09 1.56 -4.55
C TYR A 78 -11.60 2.57 -5.59
N ASP A 79 -10.30 2.56 -5.88
CA ASP A 79 -9.65 3.56 -6.75
C ASP A 79 -10.17 3.58 -8.20
N ARG A 80 -10.86 2.52 -8.65
CA ARG A 80 -11.44 2.42 -10.00
C ARG A 80 -12.68 3.28 -10.21
N PHE A 81 -13.35 3.67 -9.14
CA PHE A 81 -14.60 4.44 -9.23
C PHE A 81 -14.30 5.93 -9.37
N ASP A 82 -15.24 6.64 -10.00
CA ASP A 82 -15.12 8.08 -10.20
C ASP A 82 -15.11 8.82 -8.85
N LYS A 83 -14.08 9.64 -8.65
CA LYS A 83 -13.88 10.35 -7.38
C LYS A 83 -14.97 11.39 -7.12
N GLN A 84 -15.50 12.04 -8.16
CA GLN A 84 -16.57 13.02 -7.98
C GLN A 84 -17.85 12.33 -7.53
N GLU A 85 -18.18 11.18 -8.12
CA GLU A 85 -19.35 10.39 -7.69
C GLU A 85 -19.24 9.94 -6.23
N ILE A 86 -18.07 9.47 -5.80
CA ILE A 86 -17.81 9.09 -4.39
C ILE A 86 -18.03 10.29 -3.46
N ILE A 87 -17.56 11.48 -3.85
CA ILE A 87 -17.70 12.71 -3.06
C ILE A 87 -19.17 13.13 -2.97
N THR A 88 -19.88 13.18 -4.09
CA THR A 88 -21.30 13.58 -4.13
C THR A 88 -22.15 12.68 -3.22
N ARG A 89 -21.98 11.36 -3.32
CA ARG A 89 -22.73 10.42 -2.47
C ARG A 89 -22.33 10.53 -1.00
N TYR A 90 -21.05 10.79 -0.72
CA TYR A 90 -20.60 11.07 0.65
C TYR A 90 -21.32 12.29 1.22
N GLU A 91 -21.42 13.40 0.48
CA GLU A 91 -22.08 14.63 0.94
C GLU A 91 -23.58 14.43 1.21
N GLU A 92 -24.26 13.67 0.34
CA GLU A 92 -25.67 13.30 0.54
C GLU A 92 -25.87 12.49 1.84
N LEU A 93 -25.06 11.44 2.04
CA LEU A 93 -25.12 10.61 3.24
C LEU A 93 -24.72 11.40 4.49
N GLN A 94 -23.71 12.26 4.38
CA GLN A 94 -23.21 13.09 5.47
C GLN A 94 -24.30 14.02 6.01
N ASN A 95 -25.08 14.66 5.12
CA ASN A 95 -26.19 15.53 5.51
C ASN A 95 -27.26 14.80 6.33
N VAL A 96 -27.56 13.54 6.00
CA VAL A 96 -28.49 12.71 6.77
C VAL A 96 -27.88 12.29 8.11
N MET A 97 -26.61 11.90 8.09
CA MET A 97 -25.87 11.48 9.30
C MET A 97 -25.68 12.61 10.30
N ASP A 98 -25.62 13.87 9.87
CA ASP A 98 -25.48 15.02 10.78
C ASP A 98 -26.80 15.39 11.47
N LYS A 99 -27.95 14.96 10.91
CA LYS A 99 -29.29 15.26 11.41
C LYS A 99 -29.93 14.10 12.17
N SER A 100 -29.38 12.88 12.07
CA SER A 100 -30.01 11.70 12.64
C SER A 100 -29.02 10.70 13.23
N ILE A 101 -29.39 10.14 14.40
CA ILE A 101 -28.73 8.98 14.98
C ILE A 101 -29.39 7.73 14.40
N ASN A 102 -28.61 6.92 13.69
CA ASN A 102 -29.07 5.66 13.11
C ASN A 102 -28.05 4.53 13.31
N ASN A 103 -28.44 3.29 12.99
CA ASN A 103 -27.60 2.11 13.16
C ASN A 103 -26.32 2.13 12.30
N GLN A 104 -26.30 2.92 11.23
CA GLN A 104 -25.20 3.00 10.28
C GLN A 104 -24.16 4.06 10.68
N THR A 105 -24.43 4.93 11.66
CA THR A 105 -23.57 6.06 12.00
C THR A 105 -22.12 5.64 12.29
N ILE A 106 -21.90 4.62 13.13
CA ILE A 106 -20.55 4.17 13.47
C ILE A 106 -19.85 3.55 12.25
N MET A 107 -20.57 2.70 11.51
CA MET A 107 -20.03 2.07 10.31
C MET A 107 -19.62 3.11 9.27
N PHE A 108 -20.45 4.13 9.07
CA PHE A 108 -20.19 5.21 8.15
C PHE A 108 -18.96 6.02 8.55
N GLU A 109 -18.82 6.40 9.83
CA GLU A 109 -17.62 7.08 10.33
C GLU A 109 -16.35 6.24 10.15
N ILE A 110 -16.41 4.91 10.34
CA ILE A 110 -15.28 4.01 10.04
C ILE A 110 -14.93 4.05 8.54
N HIS A 111 -15.93 3.99 7.65
CA HIS A 111 -15.72 4.04 6.20
C HIS A 111 -15.19 5.39 5.72
N LYS A 112 -15.37 6.49 6.46
CA LYS A 112 -14.71 7.77 6.16
C LYS A 112 -13.19 7.66 6.15
N VAL A 113 -12.60 6.78 6.96
CA VAL A 113 -11.15 6.51 6.93
C VAL A 113 -10.74 6.05 5.52
N ARG A 114 -11.47 5.07 4.97
CA ARG A 114 -11.24 4.53 3.62
C ARG A 114 -11.50 5.59 2.53
N TYR A 115 -12.56 6.38 2.68
CA TYR A 115 -12.87 7.50 1.79
C TYR A 115 -11.72 8.50 1.70
N TYR A 116 -11.19 8.98 2.84
CA TYR A 116 -10.06 9.92 2.83
C TYR A 116 -8.79 9.31 2.25
N ILE A 117 -8.56 8.01 2.48
CA ILE A 117 -7.45 7.26 1.88
C ILE A 117 -7.51 7.29 0.34
N ILE A 118 -8.67 7.02 -0.27
CA ILE A 118 -8.85 7.00 -1.74
C ILE A 118 -8.64 8.39 -2.36
N LEU A 119 -9.09 9.42 -1.64
CA LEU A 119 -8.86 10.81 -2.03
C LEU A 119 -7.42 11.27 -1.79
N ARG A 120 -6.55 10.40 -1.23
CA ARG A 120 -5.16 10.70 -0.87
C ARG A 120 -5.02 11.81 0.17
N ASP A 121 -6.08 12.07 0.95
CA ASP A 121 -6.09 13.02 2.07
C ASP A 121 -5.69 12.30 3.36
N PHE A 122 -4.40 11.98 3.47
CA PHE A 122 -3.87 11.21 4.60
C PHE A 122 -3.97 11.96 5.93
N GLN A 123 -4.02 13.29 5.91
CA GLN A 123 -4.18 14.08 7.13
C GLN A 123 -5.58 13.89 7.71
N LYS A 124 -6.63 13.98 6.90
CA LYS A 124 -8.00 13.70 7.35
C LYS A 124 -8.21 12.25 7.73
N ALA A 125 -7.61 11.30 7.00
CA ALA A 125 -7.63 9.90 7.37
C ALA A 125 -7.05 9.66 8.77
N LEU A 126 -5.88 10.24 9.06
CA LEU A 126 -5.24 10.13 10.38
C LEU A 126 -6.06 10.83 11.48
N HIS A 127 -6.60 12.02 11.20
CA HIS A 127 -7.48 12.72 12.14
C HIS A 127 -8.69 11.86 12.50
N LYS A 128 -9.36 11.27 11.50
CA LYS A 128 -10.50 10.38 11.71
C LYS A 128 -10.10 9.11 12.48
N ILE A 129 -8.92 8.55 12.21
CA ILE A 129 -8.40 7.41 12.99
C ILE A 129 -8.22 7.81 14.46
N ASN A 130 -7.63 8.96 14.74
CA ASN A 130 -7.41 9.41 16.12
C ASN A 130 -8.73 9.70 16.85
N GLU A 131 -9.71 10.30 16.16
CA GLU A 131 -11.05 10.55 16.71
C GLU A 131 -11.77 9.25 17.11
N LEU A 132 -11.72 8.23 16.25
CA LEU A 132 -12.39 6.95 16.49
C LEU A 132 -11.61 6.02 17.43
N HIS A 133 -10.34 6.29 17.70
CA HIS A 133 -9.50 5.44 18.55
C HIS A 133 -10.08 5.30 19.97
N GLU A 134 -10.60 6.38 20.56
CA GLU A 134 -11.17 6.37 21.92
C GLU A 134 -12.42 5.49 22.07
N MET A 135 -13.09 5.17 20.97
CA MET A 135 -14.30 4.34 20.96
C MET A 135 -14.07 2.94 20.38
N ALA A 136 -12.86 2.62 19.94
CA ALA A 136 -12.56 1.36 19.27
C ALA A 136 -12.88 0.12 20.13
N ASP A 137 -12.85 0.26 21.46
CA ASP A 137 -13.20 -0.81 22.40
C ASP A 137 -14.68 -1.19 22.34
N SER A 138 -15.57 -0.22 22.12
CA SER A 138 -17.03 -0.43 22.06
C SER A 138 -17.50 -1.03 20.74
N PHE A 139 -16.63 -1.09 19.73
CA PHE A 139 -16.97 -1.63 18.43
C PHE A 139 -17.39 -3.10 18.51
N ASN A 140 -18.50 -3.43 17.86
CA ASN A 140 -18.89 -4.82 17.60
C ASN A 140 -17.91 -5.50 16.62
N SER A 141 -18.08 -6.79 16.37
CA SER A 141 -17.17 -7.57 15.52
C SER A 141 -17.06 -7.01 14.10
N LEU A 142 -18.16 -6.57 13.50
CA LEU A 142 -18.20 -6.02 12.15
C LEU A 142 -17.47 -4.67 12.07
N HIS A 143 -17.71 -3.77 13.03
CA HIS A 143 -16.98 -2.52 13.17
C HIS A 143 -15.48 -2.77 13.37
N LYS A 144 -15.11 -3.71 14.26
CA LYS A 144 -13.70 -4.07 14.51
C LYS A 144 -13.01 -4.61 13.27
N TYR A 145 -13.69 -5.39 12.45
CA TYR A 145 -13.13 -5.89 11.19
C TYR A 145 -12.73 -4.73 10.26
N PHE A 146 -13.68 -3.86 9.88
CA PHE A 146 -13.41 -2.74 8.96
C PHE A 146 -12.45 -1.72 9.56
N TRP A 147 -12.58 -1.43 10.85
CA TRP A 147 -11.67 -0.55 11.58
C TRP A 147 -10.21 -0.99 11.47
N ASN A 148 -9.95 -2.29 11.67
CA ASN A 148 -8.60 -2.84 11.55
C ASN A 148 -8.15 -2.90 10.08
N LYS A 149 -9.03 -3.28 9.15
CA LYS A 149 -8.71 -3.31 7.71
C LYS A 149 -8.32 -1.92 7.19
N PHE A 150 -9.09 -0.89 7.51
CA PHE A 150 -8.83 0.47 7.00
C PHE A 150 -7.60 1.12 7.64
N GLN A 151 -7.30 0.86 8.91
CA GLN A 151 -5.99 1.21 9.48
C GLN A 151 -4.85 0.47 8.76
N GLY A 152 -5.04 -0.81 8.45
CA GLY A 152 -4.08 -1.57 7.64
C GLY A 152 -3.85 -0.93 6.27
N ASN A 153 -4.91 -0.47 5.60
CA ASN A 153 -4.82 0.26 4.33
C ASN A 153 -4.07 1.60 4.48
N TYR A 154 -4.34 2.36 5.56
CA TYR A 154 -3.64 3.60 5.85
C TYR A 154 -2.13 3.37 5.96
N TYR A 155 -1.71 2.42 6.80
CA TYR A 155 -0.30 2.09 6.97
C TYR A 155 0.33 1.50 5.72
N SER A 156 -0.42 0.71 4.92
CA SER A 156 0.07 0.17 3.65
C SER A 156 0.46 1.28 2.69
N LEU A 157 -0.36 2.34 2.58
CA LEU A 157 -0.08 3.48 1.69
C LEU A 157 1.00 4.43 2.22
N LYS A 158 1.31 4.34 3.52
CA LYS A 158 2.47 4.99 4.13
C LYS A 158 3.74 4.15 4.07
N GLU A 159 3.69 2.99 3.40
CA GLU A 159 4.80 2.03 3.30
C GLU A 159 5.26 1.49 4.68
N GLU A 160 4.39 1.59 5.69
CA GLU A 160 4.59 1.04 7.03
C GLU A 160 4.12 -0.43 7.07
N HIS A 161 4.80 -1.28 6.30
CA HIS A 161 4.37 -2.65 6.00
C HIS A 161 4.15 -3.52 7.25
N GLN A 162 4.97 -3.38 8.30
CA GLN A 162 4.82 -4.16 9.54
C GLN A 162 3.57 -3.75 10.31
N GLN A 163 3.33 -2.45 10.49
CA GLN A 163 2.12 -1.91 11.12
C GLN A 163 0.87 -2.31 10.33
N SER A 164 0.93 -2.18 9.00
CA SER A 164 -0.14 -2.59 8.09
C SER A 164 -0.52 -4.06 8.28
N LEU A 165 0.49 -4.95 8.27
CA LEU A 165 0.28 -6.38 8.49
C LEU A 165 -0.33 -6.67 9.87
N GLN A 166 0.15 -6.01 10.93
CA GLN A 166 -0.44 -6.18 12.28
C GLN A 166 -1.92 -5.81 12.32
N CYS A 167 -2.31 -4.71 11.68
CA CYS A 167 -3.71 -4.30 11.55
C CYS A 167 -4.53 -5.33 10.77
N TYR A 168 -4.03 -5.80 9.61
CA TYR A 168 -4.74 -6.82 8.84
C TYR A 168 -4.89 -8.14 9.60
N LYS A 169 -3.88 -8.56 10.37
CA LYS A 169 -3.99 -9.75 11.24
C LYS A 169 -5.03 -9.59 12.34
N LYS A 170 -5.26 -8.38 12.85
CA LYS A 170 -6.37 -8.11 13.78
C LYS A 170 -7.72 -8.24 13.08
N ALA A 171 -7.86 -7.74 11.85
CA ALA A 171 -9.07 -7.93 11.05
C ALA A 171 -9.34 -9.41 10.75
N GLU A 172 -8.30 -10.16 10.33
CA GLU A 172 -8.37 -11.59 10.05
C GLU A 172 -8.90 -12.39 11.26
N LYS A 173 -8.45 -12.08 12.48
CA LYS A 173 -8.90 -12.77 13.69
C LYS A 173 -10.40 -12.60 13.99
N VAL A 174 -11.00 -11.49 13.59
CA VAL A 174 -12.38 -11.13 13.95
C VAL A 174 -13.39 -11.52 12.87
N HIS A 175 -12.94 -11.82 11.64
CA HIS A 175 -13.82 -12.02 10.48
C HIS A 175 -14.92 -13.08 10.72
N ARG A 176 -14.62 -14.18 11.45
CA ARG A 176 -15.60 -15.28 11.67
C ARG A 176 -16.78 -14.82 12.50
N SER A 177 -16.51 -14.00 13.51
CA SER A 177 -17.52 -13.45 14.41
C SER A 177 -18.26 -12.23 13.83
N ALA A 178 -17.82 -11.74 12.67
CA ALA A 178 -18.34 -10.54 12.02
C ALA A 178 -19.20 -10.85 10.79
N GLU A 179 -19.39 -12.12 10.43
CA GLU A 179 -20.20 -12.56 9.28
C GLU A 179 -19.82 -11.84 7.96
N ILE A 180 -18.52 -11.65 7.75
CA ILE A 180 -17.98 -10.97 6.56
C ILE A 180 -18.17 -11.85 5.32
N GLU A 181 -18.54 -11.23 4.20
CA GLU A 181 -18.66 -11.90 2.91
C GLU A 181 -17.31 -12.46 2.42
N GLU A 182 -17.36 -13.60 1.72
CA GLU A 182 -16.15 -14.31 1.27
C GLU A 182 -15.27 -13.45 0.35
N GLU A 183 -15.85 -12.61 -0.49
CA GLU A 183 -15.10 -11.71 -1.39
C GLU A 183 -14.31 -10.64 -0.62
N GLU A 184 -14.91 -10.09 0.44
CA GLU A 184 -14.26 -9.10 1.30
C GLU A 184 -13.13 -9.72 2.13
N ILE A 185 -13.29 -10.99 2.55
CA ILE A 185 -12.21 -11.78 3.17
C ILE A 185 -11.08 -12.05 2.16
N ALA A 186 -11.41 -12.37 0.91
CA ALA A 186 -10.42 -12.57 -0.15
C ALA A 186 -9.60 -11.29 -0.42
N ASP A 187 -10.24 -10.12 -0.40
CA ASP A 187 -9.56 -8.82 -0.51
C ASP A 187 -8.60 -8.57 0.66
N LEU A 188 -8.99 -8.93 1.89
CA LEU A 188 -8.09 -8.88 3.05
C LEU A 188 -6.89 -9.83 2.88
N TYR A 189 -7.10 -11.06 2.42
CA TYR A 189 -6.00 -12.00 2.17
C TYR A 189 -5.04 -11.50 1.09
N TYR A 190 -5.57 -10.92 0.02
CA TYR A 190 -4.75 -10.27 -1.00
C TYR A 190 -3.92 -9.12 -0.41
N ALA A 191 -4.52 -8.26 0.42
CA ALA A 191 -3.80 -7.17 1.08
C ALA A 191 -2.70 -7.67 2.03
N ILE A 192 -2.94 -8.79 2.75
CA ILE A 192 -1.94 -9.46 3.59
C ILE A 192 -0.80 -10.02 2.74
N SER A 193 -1.12 -10.67 1.61
CA SER A 193 -0.11 -11.20 0.67
C SER A 193 0.82 -10.11 0.15
N ILE A 194 0.28 -8.93 -0.19
CA ILE A 194 1.09 -7.76 -0.57
C ILE A 194 2.07 -7.40 0.54
N GLN A 195 1.63 -7.29 1.80
CA GLN A 195 2.53 -6.91 2.89
C GLN A 195 3.62 -7.96 3.12
N HIS A 196 3.29 -9.25 3.06
CA HIS A 196 4.29 -10.31 3.11
C HIS A 196 5.29 -10.24 1.96
N SER A 197 4.83 -9.87 0.76
CA SER A 197 5.72 -9.65 -0.39
C SER A 197 6.70 -8.50 -0.15
N HIS A 198 6.25 -7.36 0.39
CA HIS A 198 7.15 -6.25 0.75
C HIS A 198 8.14 -6.64 1.85
N LEU A 199 7.71 -7.47 2.80
CA LEU A 199 8.55 -7.97 3.90
C LEU A 199 9.45 -9.15 3.50
N LEU A 200 9.46 -9.55 2.22
CA LEU A 200 10.24 -10.67 1.69
C LEU A 200 9.85 -12.05 2.23
N ASN A 201 8.66 -12.20 2.83
CA ASN A 201 8.15 -13.47 3.35
C ASN A 201 7.48 -14.30 2.24
N GLY A 202 8.29 -14.85 1.31
CA GLY A 202 7.79 -15.48 0.08
C GLY A 202 6.76 -16.60 0.28
N LEU A 203 6.94 -17.48 1.28
CA LEU A 203 5.99 -18.56 1.57
C LEU A 203 4.62 -18.05 2.04
N GLU A 204 4.60 -17.02 2.89
CA GLU A 204 3.36 -16.41 3.34
C GLU A 204 2.68 -15.63 2.22
N THR A 205 3.44 -14.97 1.35
CA THR A 205 2.90 -14.35 0.14
C THR A 205 2.14 -15.36 -0.71
N ILE A 206 2.74 -16.54 -0.96
CA ILE A 206 2.13 -17.62 -1.73
C ILE A 206 0.84 -18.10 -1.06
N ASN A 207 0.91 -18.47 0.22
CA ASN A 207 -0.23 -18.95 1.01
C ASN A 207 -1.43 -18.00 0.96
N TYR A 208 -1.20 -16.70 1.20
CA TYR A 208 -2.27 -15.71 1.19
C TYR A 208 -2.77 -15.36 -0.22
N ALA A 209 -1.88 -15.34 -1.22
CA ALA A 209 -2.27 -15.11 -2.62
C ALA A 209 -3.15 -16.26 -3.14
N GLU A 210 -2.82 -17.51 -2.84
CA GLU A 210 -3.60 -18.68 -3.26
C GLU A 210 -4.99 -18.69 -2.61
N LYS A 211 -5.08 -18.38 -1.31
CA LYS A 211 -6.37 -18.24 -0.61
C LYS A 211 -7.26 -17.17 -1.24
N ALA A 212 -6.70 -15.99 -1.50
CA ALA A 212 -7.43 -14.89 -2.12
C ALA A 212 -7.87 -15.26 -3.56
N MET A 213 -6.95 -15.83 -4.34
CA MET A 213 -7.19 -16.19 -5.74
C MET A 213 -8.29 -17.25 -5.88
N ALA A 214 -8.36 -18.24 -5.00
CA ALA A 214 -9.41 -19.26 -5.04
C ALA A 214 -10.81 -18.64 -4.99
N GLU A 215 -11.04 -17.66 -4.12
CA GLU A 215 -12.31 -16.95 -4.04
C GLU A 215 -12.55 -16.02 -5.23
N PHE A 216 -11.53 -15.28 -5.67
CA PHE A 216 -11.65 -14.43 -6.86
C PHE A 216 -11.97 -15.23 -8.14
N GLN A 217 -11.42 -16.45 -8.27
CA GLN A 217 -11.76 -17.36 -9.36
C GLN A 217 -13.23 -17.79 -9.30
N ARG A 218 -13.73 -18.16 -8.11
CA ARG A 218 -15.15 -18.53 -7.91
C ARG A 218 -16.11 -17.38 -8.21
N LYS A 219 -15.68 -16.14 -7.96
CA LYS A 219 -16.45 -14.91 -8.24
C LYS A 219 -16.19 -14.31 -9.63
N TYR A 220 -15.38 -14.96 -10.47
CA TYR A 220 -14.99 -14.48 -11.80
C TYR A 220 -14.30 -13.09 -11.78
N ASN A 221 -13.66 -12.72 -10.67
CA ASN A 221 -12.88 -11.49 -10.53
C ASN A 221 -11.46 -11.69 -11.11
N PHE A 222 -11.40 -11.79 -12.44
CA PHE A 222 -10.16 -12.12 -13.16
C PHE A 222 -9.06 -11.06 -13.02
N THR A 223 -9.42 -9.79 -12.81
CA THR A 223 -8.45 -8.72 -12.51
C THR A 223 -7.70 -9.03 -11.21
N ARG A 224 -8.41 -9.41 -10.15
CA ARG A 224 -7.78 -9.82 -8.89
C ARG A 224 -7.00 -11.13 -9.02
N CYS A 225 -7.46 -12.10 -9.81
CA CYS A 225 -6.70 -13.30 -10.12
C CYS A 225 -5.35 -12.98 -10.78
N ALA A 226 -5.35 -12.07 -11.75
CA ALA A 226 -4.13 -11.64 -12.44
C ALA A 226 -3.14 -10.96 -11.47
N GLN A 227 -3.64 -10.13 -10.56
CA GLN A 227 -2.82 -9.51 -9.51
C GLN A 227 -2.25 -10.56 -8.53
N CYS A 228 -3.01 -11.59 -8.16
CA CYS A 228 -2.52 -12.70 -7.35
C CYS A 228 -1.39 -13.47 -8.08
N HIS A 229 -1.56 -13.73 -9.39
CA HIS A 229 -0.50 -14.33 -10.20
C HIS A 229 0.78 -13.50 -10.25
N ILE A 230 0.71 -12.16 -10.24
CA ILE A 230 1.92 -11.31 -10.11
C ILE A 230 2.63 -11.57 -8.77
N LEU A 231 1.89 -11.61 -7.65
CA LEU A 231 2.45 -11.87 -6.32
C LEU A 231 3.07 -13.28 -6.22
N LEU A 232 2.41 -14.27 -6.82
CA LEU A 232 2.93 -15.64 -6.92
C LEU A 232 4.21 -15.67 -7.76
N GLY A 233 4.22 -15.03 -8.93
CA GLY A 233 5.40 -14.94 -9.79
C GLY A 233 6.62 -14.34 -9.07
N ILE A 234 6.41 -13.22 -8.36
CA ILE A 234 7.45 -12.56 -7.55
C ILE A 234 7.99 -13.52 -6.48
N SER A 235 7.09 -14.24 -5.80
CA SER A 235 7.46 -15.12 -4.68
C SER A 235 8.19 -16.37 -5.15
N TYR A 236 7.69 -17.03 -6.21
CA TYR A 236 8.34 -18.18 -6.83
C TYR A 236 9.71 -17.83 -7.40
N GLN A 237 9.88 -16.64 -7.98
CA GLN A 237 11.18 -16.16 -8.47
C GLN A 237 12.18 -15.98 -7.33
N ARG A 238 11.76 -15.44 -6.17
CA ARG A 238 12.63 -15.26 -5.00
C ARG A 238 13.15 -16.59 -4.45
N ILE A 239 12.32 -17.63 -4.44
CA ILE A 239 12.72 -18.99 -4.05
C ILE A 239 13.33 -19.80 -5.20
N ARG A 240 13.66 -19.15 -6.32
CA ARG A 240 14.30 -19.71 -7.53
C ARG A 240 13.52 -20.81 -8.26
N MET A 241 12.21 -20.87 -8.08
CA MET A 241 11.31 -21.70 -8.88
C MET A 241 10.94 -20.96 -10.17
N ASN A 242 11.92 -20.77 -11.05
CA ASN A 242 11.81 -19.86 -12.20
C ASN A 242 10.73 -20.28 -13.20
N ASP A 243 10.52 -21.58 -13.43
CA ASP A 243 9.52 -22.07 -14.38
C ASP A 243 8.10 -21.72 -13.91
N VAL A 244 7.82 -21.97 -12.62
CA VAL A 244 6.54 -21.64 -11.98
C VAL A 244 6.33 -20.13 -11.90
N ALA A 245 7.40 -19.36 -11.65
CA ALA A 245 7.33 -17.91 -11.65
C ALA A 245 6.93 -17.36 -13.04
N LEU A 246 7.57 -17.87 -14.09
CA LEU A 246 7.29 -17.48 -15.47
C LEU A 246 5.87 -17.84 -15.89
N GLU A 247 5.39 -19.04 -15.52
CA GLU A 247 4.00 -19.44 -15.76
C GLU A 247 3.03 -18.46 -15.12
N ASN A 248 3.23 -18.11 -13.85
CA ASN A 248 2.40 -17.14 -13.14
C ASN A 248 2.41 -15.75 -13.82
N TYR A 249 3.57 -15.23 -14.22
CA TYR A 249 3.61 -13.96 -14.95
C TYR A 249 2.89 -14.02 -16.30
N ASN A 250 2.97 -15.15 -17.01
CA ASN A 250 2.23 -15.35 -18.26
C ASN A 250 0.71 -15.43 -18.01
N GLN A 251 0.26 -16.06 -16.93
CA GLN A 251 -1.16 -16.08 -16.54
C GLN A 251 -1.66 -14.68 -16.18
N ALA A 252 -0.88 -13.91 -15.41
CA ALA A 252 -1.21 -12.52 -15.12
C ALA A 252 -1.34 -11.68 -16.42
N MET A 253 -0.40 -11.85 -17.35
CA MET A 253 -0.44 -11.19 -18.65
C MET A 253 -1.66 -11.60 -19.48
N TYR A 254 -1.99 -12.89 -19.51
CA TYR A 254 -3.15 -13.42 -20.24
C TYR A 254 -4.46 -12.85 -19.68
N LEU A 255 -4.66 -12.94 -18.36
CA LEU A 255 -5.85 -12.43 -17.70
C LEU A 255 -5.95 -10.90 -17.81
N GLY A 256 -4.83 -10.18 -17.69
CA GLY A 256 -4.80 -8.73 -17.91
C GLY A 256 -5.28 -8.35 -19.30
N LYS A 257 -4.78 -9.03 -20.35
CA LYS A 257 -5.24 -8.82 -21.73
C LYS A 257 -6.70 -9.20 -21.94
N LEU A 258 -7.14 -10.31 -21.37
CA LEU A 258 -8.52 -10.79 -21.49
C LEU A 258 -9.53 -9.77 -20.93
N ASN A 259 -9.17 -9.07 -19.86
CA ASN A 259 -10.04 -8.11 -19.17
C ASN A 259 -9.75 -6.64 -19.57
N ASN A 260 -8.84 -6.40 -20.51
CA ASN A 260 -8.36 -5.06 -20.89
C ASN A 260 -7.83 -4.23 -19.70
N GLU A 261 -7.18 -4.89 -18.75
CA GLU A 261 -6.64 -4.28 -17.53
C GLU A 261 -5.21 -3.80 -17.76
N GLU A 262 -5.04 -2.59 -18.28
CA GLU A 262 -3.73 -2.04 -18.68
C GLU A 262 -2.72 -2.02 -17.53
N GLN A 263 -3.14 -1.69 -16.31
CA GLN A 263 -2.27 -1.67 -15.13
C GLN A 263 -1.69 -3.05 -14.83
N VAL A 264 -2.50 -4.11 -14.95
CA VAL A 264 -2.04 -5.49 -14.76
C VAL A 264 -1.06 -5.90 -15.85
N ILE A 265 -1.38 -5.60 -17.11
CA ILE A 265 -0.52 -5.87 -18.26
C ILE A 265 0.84 -5.19 -18.07
N GLN A 266 0.82 -3.93 -17.65
CA GLN A 266 2.02 -3.15 -17.38
C GLN A 266 2.87 -3.76 -16.26
N LEU A 267 2.27 -4.07 -15.11
CA LEU A 267 2.97 -4.72 -14.00
C LEU A 267 3.54 -6.08 -14.41
N ALA A 268 2.83 -6.86 -15.22
CA ALA A 268 3.33 -8.13 -15.73
C ALA A 268 4.56 -7.93 -16.63
N TYR A 269 4.58 -6.93 -17.52
CA TYR A 269 5.77 -6.59 -18.30
C TYR A 269 6.96 -6.18 -17.43
N LEU A 270 6.74 -5.33 -16.41
CA LEU A 270 7.82 -4.91 -15.52
C LEU A 270 8.44 -6.08 -14.74
N ASN A 271 7.59 -6.98 -14.22
CA ASN A 271 8.04 -8.16 -13.51
C ASN A 271 8.72 -9.19 -14.44
N LEU A 272 8.22 -9.37 -15.66
CA LEU A 272 8.91 -10.18 -16.68
C LEU A 272 10.26 -9.57 -17.07
N GLY A 273 10.35 -8.24 -17.16
CA GLY A 273 11.60 -7.51 -17.38
C GLY A 273 12.65 -7.86 -16.32
N LEU A 274 12.25 -7.82 -15.04
CA LEU A 274 13.08 -8.18 -13.90
C LEU A 274 13.42 -9.67 -13.87
N PHE A 275 12.47 -10.54 -14.19
CA PHE A 275 12.67 -11.98 -14.32
C PHE A 275 13.76 -12.29 -15.34
N TYR A 276 13.65 -11.74 -16.55
CA TYR A 276 14.65 -11.96 -17.59
C TYR A 276 15.99 -11.29 -17.28
N PHE A 277 15.98 -10.15 -16.57
CA PHE A 277 17.20 -9.51 -16.10
C PHE A 277 17.98 -10.43 -15.15
N THR A 278 17.30 -10.97 -14.14
CA THR A 278 17.92 -11.80 -13.09
C THR A 278 18.30 -13.19 -13.58
N THR A 279 17.63 -13.71 -14.61
CA THR A 279 17.97 -14.98 -15.27
C THR A 279 19.03 -14.81 -16.39
N GLY A 280 19.46 -13.58 -16.68
CA GLY A 280 20.53 -13.28 -17.63
C GLY A 280 20.10 -13.16 -19.09
N ASN A 281 18.81 -13.16 -19.40
CA ASN A 281 18.30 -12.95 -20.76
C ASN A 281 18.11 -11.45 -21.05
N SER A 282 19.22 -10.77 -21.38
CA SER A 282 19.25 -9.32 -21.63
C SER A 282 18.25 -8.86 -22.69
N LYS A 283 18.14 -9.60 -23.81
CA LYS A 283 17.23 -9.23 -24.91
C LYS A 283 15.77 -9.18 -24.45
N LYS A 284 15.27 -10.26 -23.85
CA LYS A 284 13.88 -10.30 -23.36
C LYS A 284 13.65 -9.32 -22.22
N SER A 285 14.64 -9.10 -21.36
CA SER A 285 14.55 -8.10 -20.29
C SER A 285 14.30 -6.70 -20.86
N ILE A 286 15.12 -6.27 -21.83
CA ILE A 286 14.96 -4.98 -22.50
C ILE A 286 13.58 -4.88 -23.17
N GLU A 287 13.19 -5.87 -23.96
CA GLU A 287 11.88 -5.89 -24.65
C GLU A 287 10.71 -5.69 -23.66
N ASN A 288 10.72 -6.41 -22.54
CA ASN A 288 9.65 -6.33 -21.55
C ASN A 288 9.64 -4.99 -20.81
N TYR A 289 10.80 -4.47 -20.40
CA TYR A 289 10.85 -3.15 -19.76
C TYR A 289 10.44 -2.02 -20.70
N GLU A 290 10.86 -2.05 -21.98
CA GLU A 290 10.42 -1.07 -22.97
C GLU A 290 8.91 -1.11 -23.19
N LEU A 291 8.29 -2.31 -23.16
CA LEU A 291 6.83 -2.46 -23.21
C LEU A 291 6.14 -1.93 -21.95
N GLY A 292 6.68 -2.23 -20.77
CA GLY A 292 6.14 -1.76 -19.48
C GLY A 292 6.23 -0.24 -19.30
N LEU A 293 7.17 0.42 -19.97
CA LEU A 293 7.35 1.88 -19.92
C LEU A 293 6.51 2.66 -20.95
N LYS A 294 5.73 2.01 -21.82
CA LYS A 294 4.92 2.71 -22.83
C LYS A 294 3.77 3.53 -22.24
N THR A 295 3.22 3.11 -21.10
CA THR A 295 2.07 3.77 -20.48
C THR A 295 2.54 4.93 -19.59
N THR A 296 1.80 6.04 -19.62
CA THR A 296 2.16 7.28 -18.91
C THR A 296 1.77 7.30 -17.43
N ASP A 297 0.82 6.47 -17.02
CA ASP A 297 0.27 6.43 -15.65
C ASP A 297 1.00 5.41 -14.77
N LEU A 298 2.34 5.40 -14.85
CA LEU A 298 3.18 4.52 -14.04
C LEU A 298 3.67 5.24 -12.80
N ASP A 299 3.57 4.57 -11.65
CA ASP A 299 4.23 5.01 -10.43
C ASP A 299 5.72 5.29 -10.66
N TYR A 300 6.21 6.39 -10.10
CA TYR A 300 7.57 6.85 -10.36
C TYR A 300 8.65 5.90 -9.84
N GLU A 301 8.39 5.14 -8.77
CA GLU A 301 9.33 4.14 -8.28
C GLU A 301 9.49 3.01 -9.30
N LEU A 302 8.37 2.43 -9.74
CA LEU A 302 8.36 1.37 -10.77
C LEU A 302 9.00 1.84 -12.08
N ARG A 303 8.75 3.10 -12.46
CA ARG A 303 9.34 3.71 -13.64
C ARG A 303 10.86 3.85 -13.52
N LEU A 304 11.35 4.36 -12.39
CA LEU A 304 12.78 4.49 -12.12
C LEU A 304 13.47 3.11 -12.04
N ASP A 305 12.79 2.11 -11.46
CA ASP A 305 13.29 0.74 -11.42
C ASP A 305 13.53 0.20 -12.83
N ALA A 306 12.53 0.25 -13.70
CA ALA A 306 12.66 -0.20 -15.08
C ALA A 306 13.72 0.58 -15.86
N ILE A 307 13.74 1.91 -15.73
CA ILE A 307 14.74 2.77 -16.39
C ILE A 307 16.16 2.39 -15.96
N THR A 308 16.40 2.17 -14.66
CA THR A 308 17.73 1.82 -14.18
C THR A 308 18.20 0.42 -14.58
N HIS A 309 17.29 -0.55 -14.68
CA HIS A 309 17.59 -1.86 -15.27
C HIS A 309 17.92 -1.76 -16.76
N LEU A 310 17.22 -0.89 -17.51
CA LEU A 310 17.51 -0.61 -18.91
C LEU A 310 18.87 0.09 -19.08
N ILE A 311 19.18 1.10 -18.26
CA ILE A 311 20.50 1.76 -18.23
C ILE A 311 21.60 0.71 -18.06
N HIS A 312 21.47 -0.18 -17.06
CA HIS A 312 22.45 -1.24 -16.86
C HIS A 312 22.58 -2.14 -18.10
N SER A 313 21.46 -2.61 -18.64
CA SER A 313 21.43 -3.57 -19.74
C SER A 313 22.03 -3.00 -21.03
N PHE A 314 21.71 -1.74 -21.35
CA PHE A 314 22.30 -1.05 -22.49
C PHE A 314 23.77 -0.70 -22.28
N TYR A 315 24.16 -0.26 -21.08
CA TYR A 315 25.57 0.02 -20.77
C TYR A 315 26.42 -1.25 -20.91
N LYS A 316 25.95 -2.38 -20.36
CA LYS A 316 26.63 -3.67 -20.42
C LYS A 316 26.75 -4.21 -21.86
N SER A 317 25.84 -3.82 -22.74
CA SER A 317 25.82 -4.22 -24.16
C SER A 317 26.50 -3.19 -25.07
N ASP A 318 27.28 -2.27 -24.50
CA ASP A 318 27.98 -1.19 -25.20
C ASP A 318 27.08 -0.27 -26.05
N ASN A 319 25.77 -0.23 -25.74
CA ASN A 319 24.80 0.62 -26.44
C ASN A 319 24.77 2.02 -25.79
N TRP A 320 25.78 2.82 -26.07
CA TRP A 320 25.98 4.14 -25.47
C TRP A 320 24.84 5.12 -25.79
N GLN A 321 24.29 5.05 -27.00
CA GLN A 321 23.20 5.93 -27.42
C GLN A 321 21.95 5.70 -26.58
N LYS A 322 21.49 4.44 -26.47
CA LYS A 322 20.33 4.10 -25.62
C LYS A 322 20.62 4.36 -24.14
N THR A 323 21.83 4.07 -23.66
CA THR A 323 22.24 4.37 -22.28
C THR A 323 22.05 5.86 -21.97
N LYS A 324 22.51 6.75 -22.87
CA LYS A 324 22.35 8.21 -22.72
C LYS A 324 20.88 8.63 -22.69
N VAL A 325 20.04 8.05 -23.55
CA VAL A 325 18.59 8.34 -23.58
C VAL A 325 17.95 7.96 -22.25
N TYR A 326 18.19 6.74 -21.74
CA TYR A 326 17.57 6.29 -20.51
C TYR A 326 18.12 6.99 -19.26
N LEU A 327 19.39 7.42 -19.26
CA LEU A 327 19.93 8.29 -18.20
C LEU A 327 19.14 9.60 -18.10
N ARG A 328 18.90 10.27 -19.24
CA ARG A 328 18.09 11.49 -19.28
C ARG A 328 16.67 11.25 -18.80
N LEU A 329 16.03 10.17 -19.24
CA LEU A 329 14.67 9.82 -18.77
C LEU A 329 14.65 9.55 -17.24
N GLY A 330 15.71 8.95 -16.71
CA GLY A 330 15.87 8.74 -15.28
C GLY A 330 16.02 10.05 -14.50
N GLU A 331 16.82 10.99 -15.01
CA GLU A 331 16.97 12.34 -14.43
C GLU A 331 15.66 13.12 -14.44
N GLU A 332 14.92 13.07 -15.55
CA GLU A 332 13.59 13.69 -15.66
C GLU A 332 12.61 13.08 -14.65
N ALA A 333 12.57 11.76 -14.50
CA ALA A 333 11.73 11.08 -13.52
C ALA A 333 12.12 11.41 -12.07
N LEU A 334 13.42 11.56 -11.77
CA LEU A 334 13.89 11.91 -10.42
C LEU A 334 13.36 13.27 -9.93
N ASN A 335 13.12 14.23 -10.82
CA ASN A 335 12.61 15.55 -10.46
C ASN A 335 11.26 15.50 -9.72
N PHE A 336 10.47 14.46 -9.95
CA PHE A 336 9.15 14.28 -9.34
C PHE A 336 9.16 13.44 -8.06
N THR A 337 10.35 13.10 -7.55
CA THR A 337 10.48 12.14 -6.44
C THR A 337 11.24 12.68 -5.24
N GLN A 338 11.47 13.99 -5.15
CA GLN A 338 12.36 14.60 -4.14
C GLN A 338 11.94 14.30 -2.68
N ASP A 339 10.63 14.12 -2.44
CA ASP A 339 10.05 13.78 -1.13
C ASP A 339 10.08 12.27 -0.81
N LYS A 340 10.52 11.44 -1.75
CA LYS A 340 10.40 9.97 -1.67
C LYS A 340 11.65 9.32 -1.07
N GLY A 341 11.44 8.29 -0.24
CA GLY A 341 12.51 7.57 0.43
C GLY A 341 13.49 6.87 -0.53
N TYR A 342 13.00 6.45 -1.70
CA TYR A 342 13.80 5.79 -2.74
C TYR A 342 14.58 6.77 -3.64
N HIS A 343 14.30 8.08 -3.59
CA HIS A 343 14.94 9.08 -4.45
C HIS A 343 16.47 9.00 -4.42
N LYS A 344 17.02 8.95 -3.20
CA LYS A 344 18.47 8.93 -2.99
C LYS A 344 19.12 7.69 -3.60
N PHE A 345 18.44 6.54 -3.55
CA PHE A 345 18.92 5.32 -4.18
C PHE A 345 19.04 5.50 -5.70
N TYR A 346 17.96 5.88 -6.39
CA TYR A 346 17.98 6.04 -7.85
C TYR A 346 18.88 7.19 -8.32
N SER A 347 19.02 8.27 -7.53
CA SER A 347 20.00 9.34 -7.79
C SER A 347 21.42 8.80 -7.84
N TYR A 348 21.80 7.93 -6.91
CA TYR A 348 23.13 7.30 -6.95
C TYR A 348 23.31 6.36 -8.13
N VAL A 349 22.29 5.57 -8.48
CA VAL A 349 22.34 4.70 -9.66
C VAL A 349 22.60 5.51 -10.92
N ILE A 350 21.80 6.56 -11.14
CA ILE A 350 21.92 7.44 -12.31
C ILE A 350 23.29 8.12 -12.35
N LYS A 351 23.75 8.73 -11.24
CA LYS A 351 25.10 9.32 -11.15
C LYS A 351 26.21 8.31 -11.48
N THR A 352 26.10 7.08 -10.97
CA THR A 352 27.09 6.02 -11.22
C THR A 352 27.23 5.77 -12.72
N TYR A 353 26.12 5.58 -13.42
CA TYR A 353 26.15 5.31 -14.86
C TYR A 353 26.47 6.55 -15.71
N THR A 354 26.12 7.77 -15.26
CA THR A 354 26.55 9.02 -15.90
C THR A 354 28.07 9.15 -15.91
N HIS A 355 28.73 8.92 -14.77
CA HIS A 355 30.20 8.96 -14.72
C HIS A 355 30.85 7.85 -15.54
N LEU A 356 30.29 6.64 -15.51
CA LEU A 356 30.75 5.53 -16.34
C LEU A 356 30.64 5.82 -17.84
N LEU A 357 29.52 6.40 -18.29
CA LEU A 357 29.29 6.76 -19.68
C LEU A 357 30.25 7.85 -20.16
N ASN A 358 30.57 8.82 -19.29
CA ASN A 358 31.49 9.92 -19.59
C ASN A 358 32.97 9.55 -19.47
N GLY A 359 33.29 8.31 -19.06
CA GLY A 359 34.68 7.89 -18.80
C GLY A 359 35.31 8.53 -17.54
N ASP A 360 34.51 9.18 -16.70
CA ASP A 360 34.96 9.86 -15.49
C ASP A 360 35.13 8.87 -14.33
N LEU A 361 36.18 8.05 -14.43
CA LEU A 361 36.46 6.98 -13.46
C LEU A 361 36.79 7.52 -12.05
N LYS A 362 37.21 8.79 -11.93
CA LYS A 362 37.49 9.43 -10.65
C LYS A 362 36.20 9.66 -9.87
N ASN A 363 35.23 10.35 -10.47
CA ASN A 363 33.97 10.61 -9.80
C ASN A 363 33.09 9.36 -9.69
N PHE A 364 33.15 8.44 -10.66
CA PHE A 364 32.55 7.11 -10.53
C PHE A 364 33.01 6.40 -9.24
N LYS A 365 34.32 6.40 -8.97
CA LYS A 365 34.87 5.80 -7.75
C LYS A 365 34.35 6.51 -6.51
N ILE A 366 34.39 7.85 -6.46
CA ILE A 366 33.94 8.65 -5.31
C ILE A 366 32.47 8.34 -5.00
N VAL A 367 31.60 8.43 -6.01
CA VAL A 367 30.16 8.18 -5.87
C VAL A 367 29.90 6.77 -5.32
N LEU A 368 30.57 5.73 -5.82
CA LEU A 368 30.35 4.38 -5.31
C LEU A 368 30.98 4.13 -3.94
N ALA A 369 32.27 4.47 -3.77
CA ALA A 369 33.05 4.14 -2.59
C ALA A 369 32.64 4.93 -1.36
N ASP A 370 32.43 6.24 -1.54
CA ASP A 370 32.34 7.19 -0.43
C ASP A 370 30.87 7.57 -0.13
N GLU A 371 29.96 7.37 -1.09
CA GLU A 371 28.54 7.74 -0.95
C GLU A 371 27.60 6.53 -1.05
N PHE A 372 27.55 5.85 -2.20
CA PHE A 372 26.48 4.89 -2.49
C PHE A 372 26.62 3.57 -1.72
N ILE A 373 27.80 2.94 -1.71
CA ILE A 373 28.02 1.70 -0.94
C ILE A 373 27.79 1.93 0.56
N PRO A 374 28.30 3.01 1.20
CA PRO A 374 27.95 3.34 2.58
C PRO A 374 26.45 3.51 2.82
N TYR A 375 25.74 4.22 1.92
CA TYR A 375 24.28 4.35 1.98
C TYR A 375 23.58 2.98 1.95
N LEU A 376 23.98 2.09 1.03
CA LEU A 376 23.42 0.74 0.92
C LEU A 376 23.70 -0.12 2.17
N LYS A 377 24.87 0.04 2.81
CA LYS A 377 25.19 -0.62 4.10
C LYS A 377 24.28 -0.15 5.21
N GLN A 378 24.06 1.16 5.34
CA GLN A 378 23.15 1.74 6.33
C GLN A 378 21.72 1.22 6.14
N LYS A 379 21.26 1.12 4.89
CA LYS A 379 19.94 0.59 4.54
C LYS A 379 19.86 -0.95 4.57
N LYS A 380 20.96 -1.66 4.84
CA LYS A 380 21.04 -3.14 4.81
C LYS A 380 20.56 -3.72 3.47
N ALA A 381 20.80 -3.01 2.37
CA ALA A 381 20.34 -3.36 1.05
C ALA A 381 21.29 -4.36 0.36
N TYR A 382 21.38 -5.58 0.92
CA TYR A 382 22.44 -6.54 0.60
C TYR A 382 22.50 -6.94 -0.88
N ASN A 383 21.35 -7.09 -1.55
CA ASN A 383 21.30 -7.42 -2.98
C ASN A 383 22.04 -6.37 -3.83
N TYR A 384 21.79 -5.09 -3.57
CA TYR A 384 22.46 -3.99 -4.25
C TYR A 384 23.91 -3.82 -3.80
N LEU A 385 24.24 -4.14 -2.55
CA LEU A 385 25.64 -4.15 -2.08
C LEU A 385 26.48 -5.15 -2.86
N VAL A 386 25.98 -6.37 -3.08
CA VAL A 386 26.67 -7.37 -3.90
C VAL A 386 26.93 -6.82 -5.30
N PHE A 387 25.91 -6.25 -5.93
CA PHE A 387 25.98 -5.76 -7.29
C PHE A 387 26.95 -4.57 -7.44
N TYR A 388 26.76 -3.49 -6.69
CA TYR A 388 27.56 -2.27 -6.85
C TYR A 388 28.98 -2.41 -6.31
N SER A 389 29.21 -3.26 -5.30
CA SER A 389 30.58 -3.55 -4.85
C SER A 389 31.34 -4.36 -5.90
N ARG A 390 30.69 -5.32 -6.59
CA ARG A 390 31.29 -6.02 -7.73
C ARG A 390 31.57 -5.08 -8.89
N LEU A 391 30.63 -4.21 -9.24
CA LEU A 391 30.81 -3.22 -10.30
C LEU A 391 32.06 -2.36 -10.04
N LEU A 392 32.20 -1.79 -8.83
CA LEU A 392 33.37 -1.01 -8.46
C LEU A 392 34.66 -1.86 -8.50
N ALA A 393 34.61 -3.08 -7.96
CA ALA A 393 35.76 -3.98 -7.93
C ALA A 393 36.27 -4.33 -9.34
N THR A 394 35.39 -4.69 -10.26
CA THR A 394 35.75 -5.00 -11.65
C THR A 394 36.40 -3.80 -12.36
N HIS A 395 35.90 -2.58 -12.14
CA HIS A 395 36.52 -1.39 -12.72
C HIS A 395 37.90 -1.10 -12.09
N LEU A 396 38.05 -1.24 -10.77
CA LEU A 396 39.34 -1.07 -10.10
C LEU A 396 40.38 -2.09 -10.57
N GLU A 397 39.96 -3.34 -10.78
CA GLU A 397 40.80 -4.41 -11.32
C GLU A 397 41.29 -4.09 -12.73
N LYS A 398 40.40 -3.62 -13.62
CA LYS A 398 40.78 -3.13 -14.97
C LYS A 398 41.78 -1.98 -14.93
N MET A 399 41.78 -1.17 -13.85
CA MET A 399 42.75 -0.09 -13.63
C MET A 399 44.06 -0.57 -12.95
N GLY A 400 44.24 -1.86 -12.70
CA GLY A 400 45.39 -2.43 -12.00
C GLY A 400 45.38 -2.21 -10.48
N LYS A 401 44.28 -1.72 -9.89
CA LYS A 401 44.15 -1.45 -8.45
C LYS A 401 43.67 -2.67 -7.68
N TYR A 402 44.39 -3.79 -7.80
CA TYR A 402 43.97 -5.10 -7.29
C TYR A 402 43.68 -5.13 -5.78
N LYS A 403 44.48 -4.43 -4.95
CA LYS A 403 44.24 -4.35 -3.49
C LYS A 403 42.92 -3.66 -3.16
N GLU A 404 42.59 -2.58 -3.87
CA GLU A 404 41.32 -1.88 -3.70
C GLU A 404 40.16 -2.72 -4.24
N ALA A 405 40.31 -3.35 -5.41
CA ALA A 405 39.31 -4.26 -5.97
C ALA A 405 38.97 -5.40 -4.99
N MET A 406 39.99 -6.03 -4.39
CA MET A 406 39.82 -7.09 -3.40
C MET A 406 39.01 -6.64 -2.18
N LYS A 407 39.17 -5.38 -1.72
CA LYS A 407 38.35 -4.82 -0.64
C LYS A 407 36.86 -4.86 -0.99
N TYR A 408 36.48 -4.48 -2.21
CA TYR A 408 35.09 -4.45 -2.62
C TYR A 408 34.54 -5.82 -3.02
N TYR A 409 35.37 -6.73 -3.55
CA TYR A 409 34.98 -8.15 -3.69
C TYR A 409 34.68 -8.79 -2.33
N LYS A 410 35.45 -8.49 -1.28
CA LYS A 410 35.14 -8.94 0.10
C LYS A 410 33.80 -8.38 0.59
N VAL A 411 33.53 -7.09 0.40
CA VAL A 411 32.22 -6.50 0.75
C VAL A 411 31.08 -7.20 0.00
N ALA A 412 31.25 -7.53 -1.27
CA ALA A 412 30.26 -8.27 -2.03
C ALA A 412 30.02 -9.68 -1.45
N ASN A 413 31.09 -10.43 -1.12
CA ASN A 413 30.97 -11.76 -0.54
C ASN A 413 30.32 -11.73 0.85
N GLU A 414 30.75 -10.83 1.73
CA GLU A 414 30.14 -10.65 3.06
C GLU A 414 28.65 -10.29 2.96
N SER A 415 28.29 -9.46 1.99
CA SER A 415 26.88 -9.10 1.73
C SER A 415 26.09 -10.29 1.20
N TYR A 416 26.70 -11.14 0.36
CA TYR A 416 26.09 -12.36 -0.15
C TYR A 416 25.80 -13.37 0.98
N ASP A 417 26.72 -13.53 1.92
CA ASP A 417 26.50 -14.38 3.10
C ASP A 417 25.33 -13.90 3.98
N LYS A 418 25.06 -12.59 3.99
CA LYS A 418 23.88 -12.03 4.67
C LYS A 418 22.58 -12.38 3.95
N ILE A 419 22.59 -12.42 2.62
CA ILE A 419 21.40 -12.80 1.83
C ILE A 419 21.04 -14.26 2.08
N ILE A 420 22.02 -15.17 2.14
CA ILE A 420 21.76 -16.60 2.36
C ILE A 420 21.18 -16.89 3.77
N LYS A 421 21.48 -16.02 4.74
CA LYS A 421 21.04 -16.16 6.14
C LYS A 421 19.69 -15.51 6.44
N LEU A 422 19.13 -14.76 5.49
CA LEU A 422 17.80 -14.16 5.53
C LEU A 422 16.80 -15.10 4.86
#